data_AF-A0A853IQB5-F1
#
_entry.id   AF-A0A853IQB5-F1
#
_cell.length_a   1.000
_cell.length_b   1.000
_cell.length_c   1.000
_cell.angle_alpha   90.00
_cell.angle_beta   90.00
_cell.angle_gamma   90.00
#
_symmetry.space_group_name_H-M   'P 1'
#
loop_
_entity.id
_entity.type
_entity.pdbx_description
1 polymer ?
#
loop_
_entity_poly.entity_id
_entity_poly.type
_entity_poly.pdbx_seq_one_letter_code
_entity_poly.pdbx_strand_id
1 'polypeptide(L)'
;QKGQVLWPESTNQTQCKRVMEFYATFIREEPDESERFEDLESVMRTWFGRSYERKVTYYLDSATQADVNAQLAKTWQILFQEQGLATSDHQKNLDLFYGKLDELSSSLFGTVKGLGANFNEIQHWVDNFIASQENQLIMAADQQATREAEAAVRNHDDFREIPKHLADQLAEVGITARFNTTDMTTATKKVKRRTWGGEFIPAFEALFLHDRYAKNGKLYANKDSLKSRYGASFTMDSPGFEGSWWWLRSPANEDLQQITELLV
;
A
#
# COMPACT_ATOMS: atom_id res chain seq x y z
N GLN A 1 5.87 32.38 -43.70
CA GLN A 1 5.11 31.92 -42.52
C GLN A 1 6.05 32.04 -41.31
N LYS A 2 5.83 33.02 -40.43
CA LYS A 2 6.55 33.08 -39.14
C LYS A 2 5.99 31.92 -38.31
N GLY A 3 6.86 30.99 -37.90
CA GLY A 3 6.47 29.85 -37.07
C GLY A 3 5.80 30.37 -35.80
N GLN A 4 4.53 30.01 -35.60
CA GLN A 4 3.83 30.28 -34.36
C GLN A 4 4.53 29.46 -33.29
N VAL A 5 5.32 30.10 -32.45
CA VAL A 5 5.99 29.41 -31.34
C VAL A 5 4.90 29.01 -30.37
N LEU A 6 4.48 27.75 -30.47
CA LEU A 6 3.60 27.10 -29.50
C LEU A 6 4.45 26.79 -28.29
N TRP A 7 4.30 27.64 -27.28
CA TRP A 7 5.01 27.47 -26.05
C TRP A 7 4.24 26.55 -25.07
N PRO A 8 4.94 25.74 -24.26
CA PRO A 8 4.31 24.76 -23.37
C PRO A 8 3.47 25.44 -22.27
N GLU A 9 2.37 24.80 -21.91
CA GLU A 9 1.40 25.30 -20.93
C GLU A 9 2.03 25.56 -19.54
N SER A 10 1.52 26.60 -18.88
CA SER A 10 2.00 27.21 -17.63
C SER A 10 1.89 26.34 -16.36
N THR A 11 1.68 25.03 -16.49
CA THR A 11 1.46 24.10 -15.38
C THR A 11 2.75 23.56 -14.77
N ASN A 12 3.90 23.71 -15.45
CA ASN A 12 5.20 23.28 -14.92
C ASN A 12 5.88 24.39 -14.11
N GLN A 13 5.84 24.30 -12.77
CA GLN A 13 6.40 25.30 -11.86
C GLN A 13 7.91 25.51 -12.02
N THR A 14 8.67 24.44 -12.26
CA THR A 14 10.13 24.53 -12.48
C THR A 14 10.46 25.32 -13.75
N GLN A 15 9.68 25.13 -14.80
CA GLN A 15 9.84 25.88 -16.05
C GLN A 15 9.44 27.35 -15.87
N CYS A 16 8.34 27.62 -15.16
CA CYS A 16 7.94 28.98 -14.84
C CYS A 16 9.03 29.73 -14.06
N LYS A 17 9.64 29.08 -13.05
CA LYS A 17 10.74 29.66 -12.27
C LYS A 17 11.94 30.02 -13.16
N ARG A 18 12.37 29.12 -14.04
CA ARG A 18 13.47 29.39 -14.99
C ARG A 18 13.20 30.58 -15.92
N VAL A 19 11.97 30.71 -16.41
CA VAL A 19 11.58 31.83 -17.27
C VAL A 19 11.59 33.15 -16.48
N MET A 20 11.13 33.14 -15.23
CA MET A 20 11.15 34.33 -14.38
C MET A 20 12.58 34.71 -13.92
N GLU A 21 13.45 33.73 -13.66
CA GLU A 21 14.88 33.93 -13.39
C GLU A 21 15.61 34.53 -14.60
N PHE A 22 15.33 34.01 -15.80
CA PHE A 22 15.85 34.58 -17.04
C PHE A 22 15.39 36.02 -17.23
N TYR A 23 14.09 36.29 -17.06
CA TYR A 23 13.52 37.63 -17.17
C TYR A 23 14.17 38.64 -16.20
N ALA A 24 14.32 38.26 -14.93
CA ALA A 24 14.93 39.12 -13.93
C ALA A 24 16.44 39.37 -14.19
N THR A 25 17.14 38.37 -14.72
CA THR A 25 18.54 38.50 -15.15
C THR A 25 18.66 39.44 -16.34
N PHE A 26 17.77 39.29 -17.32
CA PHE A 26 17.72 40.14 -18.52
C PHE A 26 17.50 41.61 -18.18
N ILE A 27 16.52 41.94 -17.33
CA ILE A 27 16.30 43.33 -16.87
C ILE A 27 17.54 43.92 -16.19
N ARG A 28 18.24 43.12 -15.39
CA ARG A 28 19.42 43.58 -14.66
C ARG A 28 20.60 43.89 -15.59
N GLU A 29 20.70 43.17 -16.70
CA GLU A 29 21.84 43.23 -17.63
C GLU A 29 21.61 44.19 -18.81
N GLU A 30 20.37 44.38 -19.24
CA GLU A 30 19.97 45.33 -20.29
C GLU A 30 18.88 46.29 -19.75
N PRO A 31 19.24 47.53 -19.38
CA PRO A 31 18.24 48.51 -18.94
C PRO A 31 17.43 49.04 -20.13
N ASP A 32 16.11 49.07 -19.93
CA ASP A 32 15.01 49.63 -20.75
C ASP A 32 15.46 50.48 -21.95
N GLU A 33 15.53 49.87 -23.15
CA GLU A 33 15.41 50.52 -24.48
C GLU A 33 15.72 49.58 -25.69
N SER A 34 15.75 48.25 -25.54
CA SER A 34 15.99 47.33 -26.67
C SER A 34 14.68 46.73 -27.24
N GLU A 35 14.57 46.54 -28.57
CA GLU A 35 13.44 45.82 -29.19
C GLU A 35 13.23 44.41 -28.58
N ARG A 36 14.31 43.83 -28.04
CA ARG A 36 14.31 42.52 -27.36
C ARG A 36 13.55 42.58 -26.02
N PHE A 37 13.53 43.73 -25.36
CA PHE A 37 12.76 43.95 -24.14
C PHE A 37 11.26 43.94 -24.43
N GLU A 38 10.80 44.62 -25.49
CA GLU A 38 9.38 44.64 -25.87
C GLU A 38 8.85 43.24 -26.23
N ASP A 39 9.64 42.46 -26.98
CA ASP A 39 9.32 41.07 -27.31
C ASP A 39 9.21 40.21 -26.04
N LEU A 40 10.14 40.36 -25.10
CA LEU A 40 10.16 39.61 -23.86
C LEU A 40 9.01 40.02 -22.92
N GLU A 41 8.72 41.30 -22.80
CA GLU A 41 7.57 41.82 -22.05
C GLU A 41 6.25 41.29 -22.62
N SER A 42 6.10 41.26 -23.94
CA SER A 42 4.93 40.69 -24.62
C SER A 42 4.74 39.21 -24.26
N VAL A 43 5.83 38.43 -24.22
CA VAL A 43 5.82 37.02 -23.79
C VAL A 43 5.40 36.90 -22.33
N MET A 44 5.99 37.69 -21.43
CA MET A 44 5.69 37.65 -19.99
C MET A 44 4.22 38.03 -19.70
N ARG A 45 3.70 39.06 -20.37
CA ARG A 45 2.28 39.46 -20.28
C ARG A 45 1.34 38.36 -20.79
N THR A 46 1.72 37.67 -21.86
CA THR A 46 0.90 36.59 -22.45
C THR A 46 0.82 35.37 -21.54
N TRP A 47 1.95 34.97 -20.94
CA TRP A 47 2.01 33.75 -20.12
C TRP A 47 1.56 33.95 -18.67
N PHE A 48 1.97 35.06 -18.08
CA PHE A 48 1.81 35.31 -16.64
C PHE A 48 0.79 36.42 -16.35
N GLY A 49 0.24 37.05 -17.38
CA GLY A 49 -0.77 38.09 -17.29
C GLY A 49 -0.19 39.49 -17.07
N ARG A 50 -1.06 40.51 -17.02
CA ARG A 50 -0.66 41.93 -16.90
C ARG A 50 0.06 42.28 -15.59
N SER A 51 0.01 41.40 -14.58
CA SER A 51 0.69 41.57 -13.29
C SER A 51 1.92 40.69 -13.14
N TYR A 52 2.53 40.26 -14.26
CA TYR A 52 3.66 39.33 -14.25
C TYR A 52 4.85 39.84 -13.44
N GLU A 53 5.10 41.15 -13.39
CA GLU A 53 6.23 41.74 -12.63
C GLU A 53 6.14 41.42 -11.13
N ARG A 54 4.93 41.55 -10.56
CA ARG A 54 4.66 41.15 -9.16
C ARG A 54 4.82 39.65 -8.97
N LYS A 55 4.48 38.86 -9.99
CA LYS A 55 4.69 37.41 -9.96
C LYS A 55 6.18 37.06 -10.04
N VAL A 56 6.98 37.76 -10.83
CA VAL A 56 8.44 37.56 -10.92
C VAL A 56 9.07 37.69 -9.54
N THR A 57 8.80 38.79 -8.82
CA THR A 57 9.31 38.95 -7.44
C THR A 57 8.84 37.81 -6.53
N TYR A 58 7.55 37.47 -6.55
CA TYR A 58 7.00 36.38 -5.74
C TYR A 58 7.63 35.01 -6.05
N TYR A 59 7.83 34.67 -7.32
CA TYR A 59 8.36 33.37 -7.75
C TYR A 59 9.86 33.25 -7.53
N LEU A 60 10.61 34.35 -7.63
CA LEU A 60 12.03 34.37 -7.26
C LEU A 60 12.20 34.12 -5.76
N ASP A 61 11.31 34.68 -4.95
CA ASP A 61 11.27 34.48 -3.51
C ASP A 61 10.55 33.17 -3.09
N SER A 62 10.03 32.39 -4.04
CA SER A 62 9.32 31.13 -3.74
C SER A 62 10.27 29.92 -3.71
N ALA A 63 10.10 29.10 -2.68
CA ALA A 63 10.76 27.81 -2.55
C ALA A 63 10.17 26.81 -3.55
N THR A 64 11.01 25.92 -4.09
CA THR A 64 10.52 24.81 -4.89
C THR A 64 10.11 23.64 -4.00
N GLN A 65 9.18 22.81 -4.47
CA GLN A 65 8.78 21.60 -3.76
C GLN A 65 9.97 20.65 -3.51
N ALA A 66 10.92 20.59 -4.44
CA ALA A 66 12.11 19.75 -4.31
C ALA A 66 13.01 20.19 -3.15
N ASP A 67 13.25 21.50 -3.02
CA ASP A 67 14.08 22.07 -1.94
C ASP A 67 13.43 21.82 -0.58
N VAL A 68 12.12 22.04 -0.49
CA VAL A 68 11.33 21.78 0.73
C VAL A 68 11.38 20.30 1.08
N ASN A 69 11.11 19.40 0.15
CA ASN A 69 11.14 17.96 0.38
C ASN A 69 12.53 17.45 0.81
N ALA A 70 13.61 17.99 0.24
CA ALA A 70 14.96 17.63 0.62
C ALA A 70 15.26 18.02 2.08
N GLN A 71 14.83 19.22 2.48
CA GLN A 71 14.99 19.69 3.86
C GLN A 71 14.10 18.92 4.85
N LEU A 72 12.87 18.59 4.46
CA LEU A 72 11.95 17.75 5.24
C LEU A 72 12.53 16.35 5.45
N ALA A 73 13.02 15.70 4.40
CA ALA A 73 13.62 14.37 4.50
C ALA A 73 14.81 14.33 5.46
N LYS A 74 15.69 15.33 5.39
CA LYS A 74 16.84 15.46 6.31
C LYS A 74 16.38 15.70 7.75
N THR A 75 15.43 16.62 7.96
CA THR A 75 14.90 16.94 9.28
C THR A 75 14.19 15.74 9.90
N TRP A 76 13.38 15.04 9.10
CA TRP A 76 12.68 13.84 9.49
C TRP A 76 13.63 12.76 9.99
N GLN A 77 14.72 12.47 9.27
CA GLN A 77 15.69 11.46 9.72
C GLN A 77 16.29 11.78 11.09
N ILE A 78 16.57 13.05 11.38
CA ILE A 78 17.10 13.50 12.67
C ILE A 78 16.03 13.30 13.75
N LEU A 79 14.83 13.86 13.54
CA LEU A 79 13.72 13.74 14.49
C LEU A 79 13.32 12.29 14.74
N PHE A 80 13.34 11.46 13.70
CA PHE A 80 13.00 10.04 13.79
C PHE A 80 13.93 9.29 14.75
N GLN A 81 15.21 9.65 14.78
CA GLN A 81 16.18 9.09 15.72
C GLN A 81 16.03 9.69 17.12
N GLU A 82 15.97 11.02 17.23
CA GLU A 82 15.87 11.75 18.50
C GLU A 82 14.61 11.39 19.29
N GLN A 83 13.50 11.18 18.59
CA GLN A 83 12.21 10.84 19.17
C GLN A 83 12.06 9.33 19.43
N GLY A 84 13.09 8.53 19.12
CA GLY A 84 13.10 7.09 19.36
C GLY A 84 12.11 6.31 18.47
N LEU A 85 11.81 6.82 17.27
CA LEU A 85 10.93 6.18 16.29
C LEU A 85 11.67 5.14 15.42
N ALA A 86 12.98 4.97 15.62
CA ALA A 86 13.82 4.04 14.87
C ALA A 86 13.99 2.67 15.56
N THR A 87 12.93 2.14 16.18
CA THR A 87 12.99 0.83 16.85
C THR A 87 12.60 -0.31 15.91
N SER A 88 12.93 -1.55 16.30
CA SER A 88 12.47 -2.76 15.62
C SER A 88 10.98 -3.07 15.85
N ASP A 89 10.33 -2.35 16.77
CA ASP A 89 8.91 -2.47 17.07
C ASP A 89 8.14 -1.38 16.31
N HIS A 90 7.63 -1.75 15.13
CA HIS A 90 6.96 -0.83 14.22
C HIS A 90 5.62 -0.34 14.76
N GLN A 91 4.91 -1.15 15.56
CA GLN A 91 3.67 -0.70 16.23
C GLN A 91 3.98 0.39 17.26
N LYS A 92 5.00 0.18 18.09
CA LYS A 92 5.45 1.20 19.04
C LYS A 92 5.90 2.49 18.35
N ASN A 93 6.58 2.39 17.20
CA ASN A 93 6.95 3.57 16.42
C ASN A 93 5.72 4.33 15.92
N LEU A 94 4.68 3.64 15.45
CA LEU A 94 3.42 4.26 15.04
C LEU A 94 2.70 4.95 16.21
N ASP A 95 2.62 4.30 17.37
CA ASP A 95 2.00 4.88 18.56
C ASP A 95 2.74 6.13 19.04
N LEU A 96 4.09 6.10 19.04
CA LEU A 96 4.92 7.25 19.37
C LEU A 96 4.78 8.38 18.35
N PHE A 97 4.64 8.07 17.06
CA PHE A 97 4.39 9.05 16.02
C PHE A 97 3.10 9.82 16.29
N TYR A 98 1.99 9.12 16.58
CA TYR A 98 0.73 9.76 16.92
C TYR A 98 0.82 10.58 18.22
N GLY A 99 1.52 10.06 19.23
CA GLY A 99 1.72 10.78 20.50
C GLY A 99 2.56 12.06 20.36
N LYS A 100 3.34 12.20 19.27
CA LYS A 100 4.24 13.34 19.02
C LYS A 100 3.91 14.11 17.74
N LEU A 101 2.75 13.86 17.14
CA LEU A 101 2.40 14.40 15.82
C LEU A 101 2.50 15.93 15.80
N ASP A 102 1.98 16.61 16.82
CA ASP A 102 2.00 18.07 16.91
C ASP A 102 3.43 18.64 17.00
N GLU A 103 4.31 18.00 17.79
CA GLU A 103 5.71 18.39 17.96
C GLU A 103 6.50 18.17 16.67
N LEU A 104 6.31 17.02 16.02
CA LEU A 104 6.93 16.67 14.74
C LEU A 104 6.48 17.64 13.64
N SER A 105 5.17 17.90 13.54
CA SER A 105 4.58 18.80 12.55
C SER A 105 5.10 20.23 12.73
N SER A 106 5.12 20.71 13.97
CA SER A 106 5.63 22.04 14.31
C SER A 106 7.12 22.18 13.98
N SER A 107 7.91 21.13 14.27
CA SER A 107 9.35 21.11 13.99
C SER A 107 9.64 21.06 12.50
N LEU A 108 8.97 20.18 11.75
CA LEU A 108 9.11 20.06 10.30
C LEU A 108 8.68 21.34 9.59
N PHE A 109 7.53 21.92 9.97
CA PHE A 109 7.11 23.19 9.40
C PHE A 109 8.07 24.32 9.74
N GLY A 110 8.54 24.36 10.98
CA GLY A 110 9.48 25.35 11.48
C GLY A 110 10.79 25.41 10.69
N THR A 111 11.28 24.28 10.16
CA THR A 111 12.52 24.25 9.37
C THR A 111 12.36 24.74 7.94
N VAL A 112 11.15 24.71 7.37
CA VAL A 112 10.91 25.05 5.95
C VAL A 112 10.09 26.32 5.73
N LYS A 113 9.39 26.85 6.74
CA LYS A 113 8.52 28.03 6.63
C LYS A 113 9.23 29.30 6.13
N GLY A 114 10.56 29.37 6.28
CA GLY A 114 11.39 30.49 5.86
C GLY A 114 12.08 30.30 4.51
N LEU A 115 11.86 29.18 3.82
CA LEU A 115 12.53 28.90 2.54
C LEU A 115 11.98 29.72 1.38
N GLY A 116 10.77 30.27 1.50
CA GLY A 116 10.20 31.15 0.49
C GLY A 116 8.90 31.81 0.90
N ALA A 117 8.44 32.74 0.07
CA ALA A 117 7.22 33.53 0.28
C ALA A 117 5.91 32.74 0.04
N ASN A 118 6.00 31.55 -0.57
CA ASN A 118 4.89 30.64 -0.87
C ASN A 118 4.49 29.78 0.33
N PHE A 119 4.13 30.44 1.43
CA PHE A 119 3.85 29.82 2.73
C PHE A 119 2.75 28.73 2.66
N ASN A 120 1.68 28.97 1.91
CA ASN A 120 0.55 28.04 1.83
C ASN A 120 0.95 26.75 1.08
N GLU A 121 1.73 26.88 0.01
CA GLU A 121 2.27 25.74 -0.73
C GLU A 121 3.26 24.94 0.13
N ILE A 122 4.13 25.63 0.87
CA ILE A 122 5.06 25.00 1.81
C ILE A 122 4.31 24.20 2.87
N GLN A 123 3.26 24.78 3.48
CA GLN A 123 2.42 24.08 4.46
C GLN A 123 1.80 22.83 3.84
N HIS A 124 1.22 22.95 2.64
CA HIS A 124 0.61 21.80 1.95
C HIS A 124 1.64 20.70 1.65
N TRP A 125 2.86 21.05 1.26
CA TRP A 125 3.93 20.06 1.05
C TRP A 125 4.37 19.38 2.34
N VAL A 126 4.42 20.11 3.46
CA VAL A 126 4.70 19.55 4.79
C VAL A 126 3.60 18.56 5.20
N ASP A 127 2.33 18.93 5.06
CA ASP A 127 1.19 18.06 5.40
C ASP A 127 1.22 16.76 4.57
N ASN A 128 1.48 16.88 3.26
CA ASN A 128 1.62 15.72 2.37
C ASN A 128 2.82 14.85 2.75
N PHE A 129 3.93 15.45 3.15
CA PHE A 129 5.11 14.71 3.60
C PHE A 129 4.79 13.91 4.88
N ILE A 130 4.15 14.54 5.87
CA ILE A 130 3.75 13.90 7.13
C ILE A 130 2.80 12.73 6.87
N ALA A 131 1.76 12.94 6.04
CA ALA A 131 0.83 11.89 5.64
C ALA A 131 1.55 10.73 4.93
N SER A 132 2.57 11.02 4.11
CA SER A 132 3.39 9.98 3.49
C SER A 132 4.19 9.18 4.52
N GLN A 133 4.73 9.82 5.56
CA GLN A 133 5.47 9.11 6.62
C GLN A 133 4.53 8.26 7.48
N GLU A 134 3.36 8.78 7.82
CA GLU A 134 2.32 8.03 8.54
C GLU A 134 1.95 6.74 7.79
N ASN A 135 1.66 6.83 6.50
CA ASN A 135 1.35 5.65 5.68
C ASN A 135 2.48 4.62 5.67
N GLN A 136 3.74 5.06 5.63
CA GLN A 136 4.88 4.14 5.70
C GLN A 136 4.96 3.42 7.06
N LEU A 137 4.67 4.12 8.16
CA LEU A 137 4.64 3.51 9.49
C LEU A 137 3.50 2.51 9.64
N ILE A 138 2.30 2.83 9.16
CA ILE A 138 1.14 1.92 9.14
C ILE A 138 1.50 0.64 8.37
N MET A 139 2.04 0.77 7.15
CA MET A 139 2.43 -0.39 6.34
C MET A 139 3.49 -1.25 7.02
N ALA A 140 4.46 -0.64 7.70
CA ALA A 140 5.49 -1.37 8.44
C ALA A 140 4.92 -2.13 9.64
N ALA A 141 4.02 -1.49 10.41
CA ALA A 141 3.33 -2.12 11.53
C ALA A 141 2.44 -3.29 11.10
N ASP A 142 1.63 -3.10 10.05
CA ASP A 142 0.79 -4.16 9.47
C ASP A 142 1.63 -5.35 8.97
N GLN A 143 2.77 -5.07 8.32
CA GLN A 143 3.66 -6.11 7.83
C GLN A 143 4.32 -6.87 8.99
N GLN A 144 4.70 -6.19 10.07
CA GLN A 144 5.22 -6.84 11.28
C GLN A 144 4.16 -7.72 11.92
N ALA A 145 2.94 -7.20 12.14
CA ALA A 145 1.83 -7.95 12.70
C ALA A 145 1.49 -9.19 11.87
N THR A 146 1.52 -9.07 10.53
CA THR A 146 1.30 -10.20 9.62
C THR A 146 2.39 -11.26 9.79
N ARG A 147 3.67 -10.85 9.84
CA ARG A 147 4.80 -11.79 10.03
C ARG A 147 4.77 -12.46 11.40
N GLU A 148 4.43 -11.72 12.45
CA GLU A 148 4.29 -12.25 13.80
C GLU A 148 3.12 -13.23 13.90
N ALA A 149 1.99 -12.93 13.27
CA ALA A 149 0.86 -13.84 13.18
C ALA A 149 1.22 -15.12 12.40
N GLU A 150 1.90 -15.00 11.25
CA GLU A 150 2.38 -16.15 10.48
C GLU A 150 3.39 -17.00 11.26
N ALA A 151 4.32 -16.36 11.97
CA ALA A 151 5.31 -17.06 12.81
C ALA A 151 4.64 -17.74 14.00
N ALA A 152 3.66 -17.10 14.66
CA ALA A 152 2.90 -17.69 15.76
C ALA A 152 2.12 -18.92 15.30
N VAL A 153 1.51 -18.86 14.11
CA VAL A 153 0.83 -20.01 13.49
C VAL A 153 1.81 -21.15 13.22
N ARG A 154 2.99 -20.87 12.65
CA ARG A 154 4.00 -21.89 12.33
C ARG A 154 4.65 -22.52 13.56
N ASN A 155 4.80 -21.75 14.64
CA ASN A 155 5.39 -22.21 15.89
C ASN A 155 4.38 -22.87 16.84
N HIS A 156 3.10 -22.98 16.44
CA HIS A 156 2.09 -23.66 17.24
C HIS A 156 2.33 -25.18 17.26
N ASP A 157 2.20 -25.82 18.43
CA ASP A 157 2.51 -27.25 18.60
C ASP A 157 1.67 -28.15 17.66
N ASP A 158 0.41 -27.77 17.41
CA ASP A 158 -0.50 -28.48 16.52
C ASP A 158 -0.37 -28.09 15.03
N PHE A 159 0.59 -27.23 14.66
CA PHE A 159 0.76 -26.80 13.27
C PHE A 159 1.11 -27.98 12.36
N ARG A 160 0.29 -28.19 11.33
CA ARG A 160 0.47 -29.25 10.33
C ARG A 160 0.60 -28.63 8.95
N GLU A 161 1.73 -28.89 8.28
CA GLU A 161 1.89 -28.62 6.86
C GLU A 161 1.66 -29.88 6.04
N ILE A 162 1.12 -29.69 4.84
CA ILE A 162 1.00 -30.77 3.88
C ILE A 162 2.40 -31.03 3.31
N PRO A 163 2.89 -32.28 3.32
CA PRO A 163 4.17 -32.61 2.71
C PRO A 163 4.25 -32.09 1.27
N LYS A 164 5.32 -31.37 0.94
CA LYS A 164 5.46 -30.64 -0.33
C LYS A 164 5.16 -31.50 -1.56
N HIS A 165 5.63 -32.75 -1.58
CA HIS A 165 5.38 -33.67 -2.69
C HIS A 165 3.89 -33.97 -2.91
N LEU A 166 3.08 -34.08 -1.84
CA LEU A 166 1.63 -34.27 -1.96
C LEU A 166 0.94 -32.97 -2.39
N ALA A 167 1.40 -31.83 -1.87
CA ALA A 167 0.87 -30.53 -2.27
C ALA A 167 1.09 -30.27 -3.77
N ASP A 168 2.28 -30.60 -4.30
CA ASP A 168 2.61 -30.48 -5.72
C ASP A 168 1.73 -31.41 -6.58
N GLN A 169 1.54 -32.67 -6.17
CA GLN A 169 0.65 -33.62 -6.84
C GLN A 169 -0.81 -33.17 -6.89
N LEU A 170 -1.33 -32.62 -5.78
CA LEU A 170 -2.69 -32.07 -5.73
C LEU A 170 -2.80 -30.82 -6.61
N ALA A 171 -1.77 -29.97 -6.64
CA ALA A 171 -1.76 -28.77 -7.46
C ALA A 171 -1.77 -29.09 -8.96
N GLU A 172 -1.08 -30.15 -9.41
CA GLU A 172 -1.09 -30.60 -10.82
C GLU A 172 -2.50 -30.92 -11.32
N VAL A 173 -3.36 -31.48 -10.45
CA VAL A 173 -4.76 -31.80 -10.76
C VAL A 173 -5.73 -30.65 -10.46
N GLY A 174 -5.22 -29.49 -10.03
CA GLY A 174 -6.00 -28.29 -9.77
C GLY A 174 -6.63 -28.24 -8.39
N ILE A 175 -6.11 -29.00 -7.42
CA ILE A 175 -6.59 -29.06 -6.05
C ILE A 175 -5.63 -28.30 -5.14
N THR A 176 -6.17 -27.36 -4.36
CA THR A 176 -5.45 -26.66 -3.30
C THR A 176 -5.82 -27.28 -1.96
N ALA A 177 -4.82 -27.69 -1.18
CA ALA A 177 -5.02 -28.28 0.13
C ALA A 177 -4.32 -27.44 1.20
N ARG A 178 -4.98 -27.22 2.34
CA ARG A 178 -4.38 -26.55 3.51
C ARG A 178 -5.15 -26.86 4.78
N PHE A 179 -4.46 -26.89 5.92
CA PHE A 179 -5.11 -26.93 7.22
C PHE A 179 -5.66 -25.54 7.59
N ASN A 180 -6.71 -25.49 8.41
CA ASN A 180 -7.13 -24.22 8.99
C ASN A 180 -6.13 -23.79 10.07
N THR A 181 -5.83 -22.49 10.09
CA THR A 181 -4.89 -21.90 11.07
C THR A 181 -5.60 -21.05 12.11
N THR A 182 -6.91 -20.88 11.97
CA THR A 182 -7.77 -20.12 12.87
C THR A 182 -9.03 -20.91 13.17
N ASP A 183 -9.64 -20.62 14.31
CA ASP A 183 -10.98 -21.06 14.63
C ASP A 183 -11.97 -20.59 13.58
N MET A 184 -12.89 -21.47 13.18
CA MET A 184 -13.91 -21.12 12.20
C MET A 184 -15.21 -21.83 12.45
N THR A 185 -16.28 -21.24 11.95
CA THR A 185 -17.60 -21.88 11.87
C THR A 185 -17.94 -22.07 10.41
N THR A 186 -18.19 -23.32 10.02
CA THR A 186 -18.58 -23.62 8.64
C THR A 186 -19.94 -23.00 8.31
N ALA A 187 -20.17 -22.65 7.05
CA ALA A 187 -21.49 -22.24 6.61
C ALA A 187 -22.39 -23.47 6.36
N THR A 188 -23.55 -23.55 7.02
CA THR A 188 -24.56 -24.58 6.70
C THR A 188 -25.40 -24.17 5.50
N LYS A 189 -25.56 -25.09 4.55
CA LYS A 189 -26.46 -24.93 3.41
C LYS A 189 -27.92 -25.24 3.80
N LYS A 190 -28.51 -24.53 4.76
CA LYS A 190 -29.96 -24.60 5.01
C LYS A 190 -30.65 -23.30 4.61
N VAL A 191 -31.26 -23.38 3.42
CA VAL A 191 -32.42 -22.64 2.87
C VAL A 191 -32.63 -21.19 3.35
N LYS A 192 -32.43 -20.26 2.39
CA LYS A 192 -32.94 -18.87 2.33
C LYS A 192 -32.30 -17.79 3.20
N ARG A 193 -31.46 -18.09 4.20
CA ARG A 193 -30.60 -17.08 4.84
C ARG A 193 -29.24 -17.70 5.14
N ARG A 194 -28.15 -17.04 4.72
CA ARG A 194 -26.79 -17.37 5.19
C ARG A 194 -26.80 -17.18 6.70
N THR A 195 -27.01 -18.27 7.43
CA THR A 195 -27.03 -18.26 8.89
C THR A 195 -25.78 -19.02 9.29
N TRP A 196 -24.88 -18.37 10.04
CA TRP A 196 -23.61 -18.90 10.52
C TRP A 196 -23.81 -19.97 11.62
N GLY A 197 -24.57 -21.02 11.31
CA GLY A 197 -24.94 -22.10 12.24
C GLY A 197 -24.36 -23.46 11.86
N GLY A 198 -23.18 -23.48 11.21
CA GLY A 198 -22.50 -24.74 10.92
C GLY A 198 -21.63 -25.20 12.08
N GLU A 199 -20.79 -26.18 11.80
CA GLU A 199 -19.91 -26.81 12.76
C GLU A 199 -18.74 -25.88 13.12
N PHE A 200 -18.46 -25.74 14.41
CA PHE A 200 -17.27 -25.08 14.92
C PHE A 200 -16.06 -26.01 14.76
N ILE A 201 -15.03 -25.49 14.11
CA ILE A 201 -13.77 -26.18 13.83
C ILE A 201 -12.65 -25.33 14.47
N PRO A 202 -12.08 -25.80 15.60
CA PRO A 202 -10.85 -25.28 16.19
C PRO A 202 -9.70 -25.16 15.18
N ALA A 203 -8.81 -24.20 15.39
CA ALA A 203 -7.55 -24.08 14.66
C ALA A 203 -6.81 -25.42 14.57
N PHE A 204 -6.17 -25.68 13.42
CA PHE A 204 -5.37 -26.86 13.11
C PHE A 204 -6.10 -28.21 13.07
N GLU A 205 -7.41 -28.23 13.33
CA GLU A 205 -8.14 -29.48 13.44
C GLU A 205 -8.63 -30.03 12.09
N ALA A 206 -8.73 -29.24 11.02
CA ALA A 206 -9.30 -29.71 9.77
C ALA A 206 -8.43 -29.40 8.54
N LEU A 207 -8.38 -30.37 7.63
CA LEU A 207 -7.84 -30.19 6.30
C LEU A 207 -8.95 -29.70 5.38
N PHE A 208 -8.66 -28.67 4.61
CA PHE A 208 -9.52 -28.11 3.59
C PHE A 208 -8.94 -28.36 2.20
N LEU A 209 -9.80 -28.83 1.29
CA LEU A 209 -9.50 -29.13 -0.11
C LEU A 209 -10.40 -28.28 -1.01
N HIS A 210 -9.79 -27.47 -1.87
CA HIS A 210 -10.45 -26.69 -2.90
C HIS A 210 -10.11 -27.25 -4.26
N ASP A 211 -11.11 -27.40 -5.13
CA ASP A 211 -10.92 -27.81 -6.51
C ASP A 211 -11.29 -26.65 -7.43
N ARG A 212 -10.35 -26.24 -8.28
CA ARG A 212 -10.54 -25.13 -9.22
C ARG A 212 -11.70 -25.35 -10.20
N TYR A 213 -12.07 -26.61 -10.45
CA TYR A 213 -13.18 -27.01 -11.32
C TYR A 213 -14.50 -27.23 -10.57
N ALA A 214 -14.52 -27.01 -9.25
CA ALA A 214 -15.68 -27.09 -8.37
C ALA A 214 -16.52 -28.37 -8.60
N LYS A 215 -17.76 -28.24 -9.07
CA LYS A 215 -18.69 -29.38 -9.27
C LYS A 215 -18.28 -30.32 -10.41
N ASN A 216 -17.43 -29.85 -11.33
CA ASN A 216 -16.90 -30.68 -12.42
C ASN A 216 -15.51 -31.25 -12.08
N GLY A 217 -15.02 -30.96 -10.87
CA GLY A 217 -13.71 -31.37 -10.41
C GLY A 217 -13.69 -32.76 -9.80
N LYS A 218 -12.46 -33.25 -9.56
CA LYS A 218 -12.20 -34.57 -9.00
C LYS A 218 -12.69 -34.70 -7.57
N LEU A 219 -12.70 -33.63 -6.78
CA LEU A 219 -13.29 -33.64 -5.43
C LEU A 219 -14.79 -33.96 -5.47
N TYR A 220 -15.54 -33.38 -6.42
CA TYR A 220 -16.97 -33.63 -6.54
C TYR A 220 -17.26 -35.02 -7.14
N ALA A 221 -16.42 -35.48 -8.07
CA ALA A 221 -16.52 -36.83 -8.64
C ALA A 221 -16.32 -37.92 -7.58
N ASN A 222 -15.37 -37.72 -6.65
CA ASN A 222 -15.03 -38.67 -5.59
C ASN A 222 -15.75 -38.40 -4.25
N LYS A 223 -16.77 -37.55 -4.24
CA LYS A 223 -17.46 -37.09 -3.01
C LYS A 223 -17.95 -38.21 -2.10
N ASP A 224 -18.44 -39.31 -2.66
CA ASP A 224 -19.05 -40.39 -1.89
C ASP A 224 -17.97 -41.22 -1.19
N SER A 225 -16.83 -41.43 -1.86
CA SER A 225 -15.62 -42.02 -1.25
C SER A 225 -15.06 -41.12 -0.15
N LEU A 226 -14.95 -39.82 -0.40
CA LEU A 226 -14.45 -38.85 0.58
C LEU A 226 -15.34 -38.79 1.83
N LYS A 227 -16.66 -38.81 1.66
CA LYS A 227 -17.64 -38.83 2.75
C LYS A 227 -17.62 -40.12 3.55
N SER A 228 -17.64 -41.26 2.85
CA SER A 228 -17.79 -42.57 3.50
C SER A 228 -16.53 -43.02 4.21
N ARG A 229 -15.35 -42.73 3.66
CA ARG A 229 -14.06 -43.18 4.22
C ARG A 229 -13.46 -42.19 5.20
N TYR A 230 -13.61 -40.89 4.95
CA TYR A 230 -12.89 -39.84 5.69
C TYR A 230 -13.82 -38.81 6.34
N GLY A 231 -15.14 -39.03 6.33
CA GLY A 231 -16.10 -38.12 6.96
C GLY A 231 -16.15 -36.73 6.32
N ALA A 232 -15.72 -36.59 5.05
CA ALA A 232 -15.58 -35.28 4.42
C ALA A 232 -16.90 -34.51 4.33
N SER A 233 -16.87 -33.25 4.71
CA SER A 233 -18.01 -32.34 4.66
C SER A 233 -17.75 -31.20 3.68
N PHE A 234 -18.83 -30.56 3.21
CA PHE A 234 -18.75 -29.50 2.21
C PHE A 234 -19.19 -28.17 2.81
N THR A 235 -18.43 -27.12 2.54
CA THR A 235 -18.77 -25.75 2.92
C THR A 235 -18.52 -24.76 1.77
N MET A 236 -19.16 -23.58 1.85
CA MET A 236 -18.96 -22.49 0.91
C MET A 236 -18.78 -21.18 1.66
N ASP A 237 -17.88 -20.34 1.18
CA ASP A 237 -17.67 -18.96 1.64
C ASP A 237 -17.49 -18.86 3.17
N SER A 238 -16.63 -19.72 3.74
CA SER A 238 -16.27 -19.65 5.16
C SER A 238 -15.14 -18.62 5.37
N PRO A 239 -15.02 -18.00 6.56
CA PRO A 239 -13.98 -17.00 6.82
C PRO A 239 -12.59 -17.59 6.55
N GLY A 240 -11.78 -16.89 5.76
CA GLY A 240 -10.46 -17.36 5.31
C GLY A 240 -10.51 -18.42 4.20
N PHE A 241 -11.68 -18.95 3.84
CA PHE A 241 -11.91 -20.02 2.86
C PHE A 241 -13.06 -19.64 1.90
N GLU A 242 -12.79 -18.66 1.04
CA GLU A 242 -13.73 -18.20 0.01
C GLU A 242 -13.94 -19.26 -1.08
N GLY A 243 -15.16 -19.38 -1.59
CA GLY A 243 -15.50 -20.37 -2.61
C GLY A 243 -15.90 -21.72 -2.04
N SER A 244 -15.80 -22.77 -2.86
CA SER A 244 -16.27 -24.13 -2.52
C SER A 244 -15.15 -24.99 -1.96
N TRP A 245 -15.35 -25.51 -0.76
CA TRP A 245 -14.34 -26.32 -0.05
C TRP A 245 -14.93 -27.61 0.48
N TRP A 246 -14.17 -28.69 0.33
CA TRP A 246 -14.35 -29.92 1.09
C TRP A 246 -13.44 -29.87 2.30
N TRP A 247 -13.88 -30.40 3.43
CA TRP A 247 -13.07 -30.41 4.65
C TRP A 247 -13.22 -31.71 5.41
N LEU A 248 -12.14 -32.09 6.09
CA LEU A 248 -12.00 -33.35 6.81
C LEU A 248 -11.44 -33.08 8.20
N ARG A 249 -12.03 -33.69 9.22
CA ARG A 249 -11.65 -33.48 10.62
C ARG A 249 -10.50 -34.40 11.01
N SER A 250 -9.43 -33.82 11.54
CA SER A 250 -8.23 -34.46 12.06
C SER A 250 -7.68 -35.61 11.19
N PRO A 251 -7.45 -35.41 9.87
CA PRO A 251 -6.89 -36.48 9.05
C PRO A 251 -5.48 -36.83 9.52
N ALA A 252 -5.17 -38.12 9.50
CA ALA A 252 -3.81 -38.63 9.68
C ALA A 252 -2.97 -38.37 8.41
N ASN A 253 -1.65 -38.47 8.53
CA ASN A 253 -0.74 -38.37 7.36
C ASN A 253 -1.02 -39.48 6.34
N GLU A 254 -1.43 -40.66 6.82
CA GLU A 254 -1.84 -41.77 5.96
C GLU A 254 -3.11 -41.42 5.17
N ASP A 255 -4.07 -40.73 5.78
CA ASP A 255 -5.27 -40.26 5.10
C ASP A 255 -4.91 -39.24 4.00
N LEU A 256 -3.97 -38.33 4.26
CA LEU A 256 -3.50 -37.36 3.25
C LEU A 256 -2.91 -38.04 2.02
N GLN A 257 -2.11 -39.09 2.22
CA GLN A 257 -1.53 -39.85 1.13
C GLN A 257 -2.63 -40.58 0.33
N GLN A 258 -3.52 -41.30 1.01
CA GLN A 258 -4.61 -42.05 0.35
C GLN A 258 -5.61 -41.13 -0.36
N ILE A 259 -5.87 -39.94 0.18
CA ILE A 259 -6.70 -38.91 -0.48
C ILE A 259 -6.00 -38.40 -1.73
N THR A 260 -4.70 -38.13 -1.67
CA THR A 260 -3.92 -37.72 -2.86
C THR A 260 -3.96 -38.81 -3.93
N GLU A 261 -3.74 -40.08 -3.58
CA GLU A 261 -3.83 -41.23 -4.49
C GLU A 261 -5.23 -41.42 -5.10
N LEU A 262 -6.29 -41.09 -4.36
CA LEU A 262 -7.68 -41.13 -4.88
C LEU A 262 -7.95 -40.01 -5.90
N LEU A 263 -7.25 -38.88 -5.79
CA LEU A 263 -7.51 -37.66 -6.54
C LEU A 263 -6.54 -37.40 -7.69
N VAL A 264 -5.39 -38.07 -7.72
CA VAL A 264 -4.39 -37.94 -8.79
C VAL A 264 -4.61 -39.03 -9.82
#